data_AF-A0A845JYK4-F1
#
_entry.id   AF-A0A845JYK4-F1
#
_cell.length_a   1.000
_cell.length_b   1.000
_cell.length_c   1.000
_cell.angle_alpha   90.00
_cell.angle_beta   90.00
_cell.angle_gamma   90.00
#
_symmetry.space_group_name_H-M   'P 1'
#
loop_
_entity.id
_entity.type
_entity.pdbx_description
1 polymer ?
#
loop_
_entity_poly.entity_id
_entity_poly.type
_entity_poly.pdbx_seq_one_letter_code
_entity_poly.pdbx_strand_id
1 'polypeptide(L)' 'MLEDPRLHPDRVRVPRRDSYEKRPVLSATIHPDIKRTLVAISERTGMTVSQVADEVLYTGLIEMQELDSPG' A
#
# COMPACT_ATOMS: atom_id res chain seq x y z
N MET A 1 -8.26 -13.77 -8.29
CA MET A 1 -7.21 -13.26 -7.39
C MET A 1 -7.40 -13.99 -6.07
N LEU A 2 -6.38 -14.68 -5.57
CA LEU A 2 -6.47 -15.37 -4.28
C LEU A 2 -6.43 -14.28 -3.20
N GLU A 3 -7.56 -13.96 -2.58
CA GLU A 3 -7.61 -13.00 -1.49
C GLU A 3 -6.86 -13.59 -0.30
N ASP A 4 -5.72 -12.98 0.07
CA ASP A 4 -5.03 -13.33 1.30
C ASP A 4 -5.96 -12.98 2.48
N PRO A 5 -6.34 -13.96 3.33
CA PRO A 5 -7.23 -13.71 4.46
C PRO A 5 -6.72 -12.66 5.44
N ARG A 6 -5.41 -12.36 5.45
CA ARG A 6 -4.78 -11.30 6.25
C ARG A 6 -4.99 -9.91 5.67
N LEU A 7 -5.29 -9.81 4.37
CA LEU A 7 -5.58 -8.54 3.69
C LEU A 7 -7.08 -8.21 3.68
N HIS A 8 -7.88 -8.98 4.41
CA HIS A 8 -9.32 -8.77 4.48
C HIS A 8 -9.64 -7.43 5.19
N PRO A 9 -10.34 -6.49 4.53
CA PRO A 9 -10.52 -5.13 5.02
C PRO A 9 -11.17 -5.07 6.41
N ASP A 10 -12.06 -6.01 6.73
CA ASP A 10 -12.76 -6.06 8.03
C ASP A 10 -11.88 -6.51 9.21
N ARG A 11 -10.68 -7.04 8.96
CA ARG A 11 -9.78 -7.58 10.00
C ARG A 11 -8.52 -6.75 10.19
N VAL A 12 -8.20 -5.87 9.24
CA VAL A 12 -6.97 -5.10 9.24
C VAL A 12 -7.17 -3.78 9.99
N ARG A 13 -6.25 -3.47 10.92
CA ARG A 13 -6.26 -2.21 11.68
C ARG A 13 -5.74 -1.00 10.89
N VAL A 14 -5.12 -1.25 9.74
CA VAL A 14 -4.61 -0.24 8.80
C VAL A 14 -5.73 0.16 7.82
N PRO A 15 -6.13 1.45 7.76
CA PRO A 15 -7.08 1.93 6.76
C PRO A 15 -6.52 1.82 5.34
N ARG A 16 -7.35 1.41 4.37
CA ARG A 16 -7.02 1.47 2.94
C ARG A 16 -7.11 2.90 2.45
N ARG A 17 -6.40 3.19 1.35
CA ARG A 17 -6.46 4.49 0.67
C ARG A 17 -7.90 4.91 0.28
N ASP A 18 -8.75 3.97 -0.10
CA ASP A 18 -10.15 4.23 -0.44
C ASP A 18 -11.06 4.44 0.79
N SER A 19 -10.56 4.21 2.01
CA SER A 19 -11.29 4.46 3.25
C SER A 19 -11.29 5.94 3.67
N TYR A 20 -10.48 6.80 3.04
CA TYR A 20 -10.41 8.22 3.38
C TYR A 20 -11.42 9.04 2.55
N GLU A 21 -12.32 9.77 3.22
CA GLU A 21 -13.36 10.61 2.59
C GLU A 21 -12.77 11.69 1.66
N LYS A 22 -11.62 12.24 2.03
CA LYS A 22 -10.83 13.14 1.18
C LYS A 22 -9.52 12.45 0.88
N ARG A 23 -9.16 12.35 -0.39
CA ARG A 23 -7.86 11.80 -0.82
C ARG A 23 -6.78 12.88 -0.64
N PRO A 24 -5.95 12.85 0.41
CA PRO A 24 -4.86 13.81 0.53
C PRO A 24 -3.82 13.52 -0.57
N VAL A 25 -3.39 14.55 -1.28
CA VAL A 25 -2.21 14.44 -2.14
C VAL A 25 -1.00 14.57 -1.24
N LEU A 26 -0.38 13.44 -0.93
CA LEU A 26 0.83 13.38 -0.12
C LEU A 26 2.06 13.38 -1.02
N SER A 27 3.06 14.16 -0.64
CA SER A 27 4.39 14.10 -1.26
C SER A 27 5.34 13.39 -0.30
N ALA A 28 6.09 12.43 -0.82
CA ALA A 28 7.08 11.68 -0.07
C ALA A 28 8.41 11.70 -0.83
N THR A 29 9.50 11.86 -0.10
CA THR A 29 10.85 11.72 -0.65
C THR A 29 11.27 10.27 -0.54
N ILE A 30 11.55 9.62 -1.66
CA ILE A 30 11.96 8.22 -1.72
C ILE A 30 13.26 8.09 -2.52
N HIS A 31 14.00 7.00 -2.27
CA HIS A 31 15.21 6.68 -3.02
C HIS A 31 14.88 6.52 -4.52
N PRO A 32 15.73 7.04 -5.44
CA PRO A 32 15.46 7.00 -6.88
C PRO A 32 15.22 5.58 -7.43
N ASP A 33 15.91 4.57 -6.89
CA ASP A 33 15.71 3.18 -7.32
C ASP A 33 14.35 2.61 -6.92
N ILE A 34 13.82 3.03 -5.76
CA ILE A 34 12.47 2.67 -5.31
C ILE A 34 11.45 3.31 -6.26
N LYS A 35 11.63 4.60 -6.59
CA LYS A 35 10.79 5.28 -7.57
C LYS A 35 10.78 4.55 -8.91
N ARG A 36 11.96 4.13 -9.40
CA ARG A 36 12.09 3.39 -10.66
C ARG A 36 11.34 2.06 -10.63
N THR A 37 11.40 1.36 -9.50
CA THR A 37 10.68 0.10 -9.28
C THR A 37 9.17 0.32 -9.30
N LEU A 38 8.66 1.34 -8.60
CA LEU A 38 7.24 1.68 -8.58
C LEU A 38 6.71 2.04 -9.97
N VAL A 39 7.49 2.78 -10.77
CA VAL A 39 7.14 3.09 -12.17
C VAL A 39 7.09 1.83 -13.02
N ALA A 40 8.08 0.94 -12.91
CA ALA A 40 8.08 -0.31 -13.65
C ALA A 40 6.88 -1.23 -13.29
N ILE A 41 6.47 -1.25 -12.03
CA ILE A 41 5.26 -1.98 -11.60
C ILE A 41 4.00 -1.32 -12.17
N SER A 42 3.94 0.02 -12.16
CA SER A 42 2.83 0.80 -12.74
C SER A 42 2.65 0.50 -14.23
N GLU A 43 3.73 0.49 -15.02
CA GLU A 43 3.71 0.15 -16.44
C GLU A 43 3.23 -1.29 -16.70
N ARG A 44 3.65 -2.26 -15.87
CA ARG A 44 3.26 -3.67 -16.02
C ARG A 44 1.81 -3.96 -15.64
N THR A 45 1.27 -3.21 -14.68
CA THR A 45 -0.07 -3.45 -14.11
C THR A 45 -1.15 -2.56 -14.70
N GLY A 46 -0.77 -1.46 -15.38
CA GLY A 46 -1.70 -0.44 -15.85
C GLY A 46 -2.27 0.44 -14.73
N MET A 47 -1.79 0.28 -13.50
CA MET A 47 -2.15 1.15 -12.36
C MET A 47 -1.32 2.43 -12.38
N THR A 48 -1.83 3.51 -11.78
CA THR A 48 -1.03 4.72 -11.56
C THR A 48 0.08 4.48 -10.54
N VAL A 49 1.17 5.24 -10.61
CA VAL A 49 2.28 5.17 -9.64
C VAL A 49 1.80 5.36 -8.21
N SER A 50 0.80 6.24 -7.98
CA SER A 50 0.19 6.42 -6.66
C SER A 50 -0.55 5.17 -6.19
N GLN A 51 -1.36 4.53 -7.04
CA GLN A 51 -2.05 3.29 -6.67
C GLN A 51 -1.07 2.16 -6.35
N VAL A 52 0.00 2.02 -7.13
CA VAL A 52 1.06 1.04 -6.84
C VAL A 52 1.72 1.34 -5.51
N ALA A 53 2.07 2.60 -5.25
CA ALA A 53 2.66 3.02 -3.99
C ALA A 53 1.70 2.76 -2.82
N ASP A 54 0.41 3.03 -2.97
CA ASP A 54 -0.60 2.79 -1.94
C ASP A 54 -0.73 1.30 -1.60
N GLU A 55 -0.72 0.40 -2.59
CA GLU A 55 -0.75 -1.06 -2.35
C GLU A 55 0.53 -1.57 -1.67
N VAL A 56 1.70 -1.10 -2.11
CA VAL A 56 3.00 -1.47 -1.52
C VAL A 56 3.13 -0.94 -0.09
N LEU A 57 2.69 0.30 0.16
CA LEU A 57 2.68 0.89 1.49
C LEU A 57 1.67 0.19 2.39
N TYR A 58 0.46 -0.10 1.89
CA TYR A 58 -0.59 -0.75 2.66
C TYR A 58 -0.16 -2.15 3.13
N THR A 59 0.41 -2.96 2.24
CA THR A 59 0.93 -4.28 2.58
C THR A 59 2.06 -4.21 3.60
N GLY A 60 3.03 -3.30 3.41
CA GLY A 60 4.11 -3.08 4.38
C GLY A 60 3.62 -2.58 5.76
N LEU A 61 2.62 -1.70 5.78
CA LEU A 61 2.03 -1.20 7.04
C LEU A 61 1.29 -2.30 7.80
N ILE A 62 0.59 -3.19 7.09
CA ILE A 62 -0.01 -4.38 7.72
C ILE A 62 1.07 -5.23 8.37
N GLU A 63 2.12 -5.57 7.62
CA GLU A 63 3.21 -6.40 8.16
C GLU A 63 3.83 -5.76 9.40
N MET A 64 4.08 -4.45 9.39
CA MET A 64 4.62 -3.74 10.55
C MET A 64 3.65 -3.73 11.74
N GLN A 65 2.35 -3.55 11.52
CA GLN A 65 1.36 -3.50 12.59
C GLN A 65 1.03 -4.88 13.18
N GLU A 66 1.04 -5.92 12.36
CA GLU A 66 0.87 -7.31 12.83
C GLU A 66 2.12 -7.82 13.56
N LEU A 67 3.32 -7.33 13.22
CA LEU A 67 4.56 -7.61 13.98
C LEU A 67 4.61 -6.91 15.34
N ASP A 68 4.00 -5.73 15.47
CA ASP A 68 3.95 -4.93 16.71
C ASP A 68 2.75 -5.28 17.61
N SER A 69 1.85 -6.16 17.16
CA SER A 69 0.73 -6.62 17.98
C SER A 69 1.22 -7.69 18.97
N PRO A 70 1.20 -7.44 20.30
CA PRO A 70 1.48 -8.50 21.27
C PRO A 70 0.35 -9.53 21.19
N GLY A 71 0.72 -10.79 20.93
CA GLY A 71 -0.18 -11.94 20.95
C GLY A 71 -0.75 -12.23 22.34
#